data_AF-A0AAW2XRL2-F1
#
_entry.id   AF-A0AAW2XRL2-F1
#
_cell.length_a   1.000
_cell.length_b   1.000
_cell.length_c   1.000
_cell.angle_alpha   90.00
_cell.angle_beta   90.00
_cell.angle_gamma   90.00
#
_symmetry.space_group_name_H-M   'P 1'
#
loop_
_entity.id
_entity.type
_entity.pdbx_description
1 polymer ?
#
loop_
_entity_poly.entity_id
_entity_poly.type
_entity_poly.pdbx_seq_one_letter_code
_entity_poly.pdbx_strand_id
1 'polypeptide(L)'
;MSCLHVNPSKSTIILSKVVQRDRQGILELMGFQEGFLPIKYLGMPLIASQLTVADCQPLIDRITSRLAGWNHLTLSLATQLLKSVLLFTCTGRQYLSYQRLSSR
;
A
#
# COMPACT_ATOMS: atom_id res chain seq x y z
N MET A 1 8.86 26.56 -9.00
CA MET A 1 7.47 26.17 -9.29
C MET A 1 7.51 24.77 -9.88
N SER A 2 7.23 23.74 -9.10
CA SER A 2 7.06 22.38 -9.63
C SER A 2 5.76 22.35 -10.44
N CYS A 3 5.83 22.07 -11.74
CA CYS A 3 4.68 22.02 -12.65
C CYS A 3 3.82 20.76 -12.41
N LEU A 4 3.32 20.57 -11.20
CA LEU A 4 2.47 19.45 -10.81
C LEU A 4 1.06 19.95 -10.55
N HIS A 5 0.08 19.32 -11.19
CA HIS A 5 -1.35 19.59 -11.00
C HIS A 5 -2.01 18.39 -10.33
N VAL A 6 -2.79 18.65 -9.28
CA VAL A 6 -3.52 17.59 -8.55
C VAL A 6 -4.70 17.12 -9.40
N ASN A 7 -4.89 15.81 -9.49
CA ASN A 7 -6.03 15.23 -10.20
C ASN A 7 -7.19 14.98 -9.21
N PRO A 8 -8.26 15.79 -9.22
CA PRO A 8 -9.36 15.65 -8.27
C PRO A 8 -10.15 14.35 -8.43
N SER A 9 -10.13 13.71 -9.61
CA SER A 9 -10.81 12.43 -9.83
C SER A 9 -10.08 11.23 -9.21
N LYS A 10 -8.79 11.37 -8.89
CA LYS A 10 -7.97 10.34 -8.23
C LYS A 10 -7.68 10.66 -6.77
N SER A 11 -7.93 11.90 -6.35
CA SER A 11 -7.69 12.37 -5.00
C SER A 11 -8.96 12.27 -4.18
N THR A 12 -8.84 11.68 -2.99
CA THR A 12 -9.97 11.44 -2.09
C THR A 12 -9.50 11.73 -0.67
N ILE A 13 -10.34 12.36 0.14
CA ILE A 13 -10.03 12.68 1.54
C ILE A 13 -10.62 11.60 2.44
N ILE A 14 -9.82 11.09 3.37
CA ILE A 14 -10.29 10.22 4.45
C ILE A 14 -10.18 11.00 5.75
N LEU A 15 -11.30 11.24 6.41
CA LEU A 15 -11.33 11.91 7.70
C LEU A 15 -11.25 10.89 8.83
N SER A 16 -10.43 11.19 9.84
CA SER A 16 -10.42 10.41 11.08
C SER A 16 -11.75 10.61 11.82
N LYS A 17 -12.17 9.59 12.58
CA LYS A 17 -13.42 9.62 13.38
C LYS A 17 -13.50 10.80 14.36
N VAL A 18 -12.38 11.43 14.68
CA VAL A 18 -12.28 12.56 15.61
C VAL A 18 -12.79 13.88 14.99
N VAL A 19 -12.74 14.02 13.66
CA VAL A 19 -13.04 15.28 12.93
C VAL A 19 -14.47 15.28 12.37
N GLN A 20 -15.45 14.82 13.16
CA GLN A 20 -16.84 14.77 12.67
C GLN A 20 -17.53 16.13 12.65
N ARG A 21 -17.16 17.07 13.53
CA ARG A 21 -17.83 18.38 13.64
C ARG A 21 -17.51 19.30 12.47
N ASP A 22 -16.26 19.32 12.02
CA ASP A 22 -15.78 20.20 10.95
C ASP A 22 -15.70 19.51 9.58
N ARG A 23 -16.23 18.27 9.49
CA ARG A 23 -16.19 17.43 8.29
C ARG A 23 -16.66 18.17 7.05
N GLN A 24 -17.82 18.82 7.14
CA GLN A 24 -18.46 19.46 6.01
C GLN A 24 -17.67 20.69 5.53
N GLY A 25 -17.18 21.52 6.46
CA GLY A 25 -16.32 22.66 6.12
C GLY A 25 -15.00 22.25 5.45
N ILE A 26 -14.38 21.16 5.90
CA ILE A 26 -13.14 20.65 5.29
C ILE A 26 -13.39 20.11 3.88
N LEU A 27 -14.51 19.42 3.65
CA LEU A 27 -14.86 18.91 2.32
C LEU A 27 -15.16 20.04 1.34
N GLU A 28 -15.87 21.09 1.79
CA GLU A 28 -16.17 22.28 0.98
C GLU A 28 -14.91 23.08 0.65
N LEU A 29 -13.97 23.23 1.59
CA LEU A 29 -12.70 23.92 1.36
C LEU A 29 -11.78 23.18 0.39
N MET A 30 -11.77 21.84 0.45
CA MET A 30 -10.85 21.02 -0.34
C MET A 30 -11.40 20.64 -1.73
N GLY A 31 -12.72 20.56 -1.87
CA GLY A 31 -13.38 20.19 -3.14
C GLY A 31 -13.14 18.74 -3.60
N PHE A 32 -12.59 17.87 -2.75
CA PHE A 32 -12.38 16.46 -3.06
C PHE A 32 -13.53 15.59 -2.54
N GLN A 33 -13.75 14.45 -3.20
CA GLN A 33 -14.71 13.46 -2.70
C GLN A 33 -14.21 12.83 -1.40
N GLU A 34 -15.15 12.51 -0.53
CA GLU A 34 -14.86 11.79 0.70
C GLU A 34 -14.75 10.28 0.45
N GLY A 35 -13.71 9.68 1.01
CA GLY A 35 -13.40 8.26 0.89
C GLY A 35 -13.56 7.53 2.21
N PHE A 36 -13.88 6.24 2.10
CA PHE A 36 -13.96 5.33 3.24
C PHE A 36 -12.86 4.28 3.15
N LEU A 37 -12.29 3.92 4.30
CA LEU A 37 -11.40 2.77 4.41
C LEU A 37 -12.23 1.47 4.31
N PRO A 38 -11.71 0.38 3.71
CA PRO A 38 -10.34 0.20 3.20
C PRO A 38 -10.21 0.59 1.71
N ILE A 39 -9.31 1.53 1.40
CA ILE A 39 -9.00 1.93 0.01
C ILE A 39 -7.98 0.97 -0.57
N LYS A 40 -8.07 0.60 -1.85
CA LYS A 40 -7.01 -0.18 -2.51
C LYS A 40 -5.98 0.75 -3.13
N TYR A 41 -4.73 0.65 -2.70
CA TYR A 41 -3.59 1.34 -3.33
C TYR A 41 -2.66 0.31 -3.98
N LEU A 42 -2.37 0.50 -5.28
CA LEU A 42 -1.54 -0.41 -6.07
C LEU A 42 -2.02 -1.89 -6.11
N GLY A 43 -3.30 -2.13 -5.79
CA GLY A 43 -3.89 -3.47 -5.71
C GLY A 43 -3.90 -4.08 -4.31
N MET A 44 -3.32 -3.40 -3.32
CA MET A 44 -3.33 -3.84 -1.92
C MET A 44 -4.30 -2.98 -1.11
N PRO A 45 -5.02 -3.53 -0.14
CA PRO A 45 -5.85 -2.73 0.75
C PRO A 45 -4.95 -1.88 1.66
N LEU A 46 -5.07 -0.57 1.51
CA LEU A 46 -4.49 0.45 2.37
C LEU A 46 -5.28 0.47 3.68
N ILE A 47 -5.01 -0.51 4.55
CA ILE A 47 -5.58 -0.60 5.89
C ILE A 47 -4.51 -0.21 6.89
N ALA A 48 -4.91 0.38 8.03
CA ALA A 48 -4.05 0.53 9.20
C ALA A 48 -3.77 -0.81 9.92
N SER A 49 -4.33 -1.93 9.43
CA SER A 49 -4.13 -3.28 9.96
C SER A 49 -3.05 -4.04 9.20
N GLN A 50 -2.65 -5.19 9.74
CA GLN A 50 -1.58 -6.04 9.19
C GLN A 50 -1.87 -6.43 7.74
N LEU A 51 -1.01 -6.01 6.81
CA LEU A 51 -0.98 -6.51 5.43
C LEU A 51 -0.63 -7.99 5.46
N THR A 52 -1.50 -8.84 4.92
CA THR A 52 -1.21 -10.27 4.81
C THR A 52 -0.43 -10.56 3.53
N VAL A 53 0.31 -11.67 3.50
CA VAL A 53 1.05 -12.09 2.30
C VAL A 53 0.13 -12.20 1.08
N ALA A 54 -1.13 -12.61 1.28
CA ALA A 54 -2.15 -12.68 0.22
C ALA A 54 -2.45 -11.32 -0.40
N ASP A 55 -2.44 -10.24 0.40
CA ASP A 55 -2.65 -8.88 -0.08
C ASP A 55 -1.48 -8.39 -0.95
N CYS A 56 -0.26 -8.86 -0.68
CA CYS A 56 0.96 -8.49 -1.40
C CYS A 56 1.20 -9.28 -2.68
N GLN A 57 0.59 -10.46 -2.85
CA GLN A 57 0.73 -11.29 -4.05
C GLN A 57 0.46 -10.54 -5.38
N PRO A 58 -0.64 -9.79 -5.55
CA PRO A 58 -0.89 -9.10 -6.83
C PRO A 58 0.18 -8.07 -7.19
N LEU A 59 0.83 -7.46 -6.19
CA LEU A 59 1.94 -6.54 -6.41
C LEU A 59 3.20 -7.29 -6.81
N ILE A 60 3.50 -8.41 -6.14
CA ILE A 60 4.63 -9.28 -6.45
C ILE A 60 4.50 -9.83 -7.88
N ASP A 61 3.31 -10.26 -8.28
CA ASP A 61 3.05 -10.77 -9.63
C ASP A 61 3.20 -9.68 -10.70
N ARG A 62 2.74 -8.45 -10.42
CA ARG A 62 2.97 -7.31 -11.32
C ARG A 62 4.44 -6.94 -11.45
N ILE A 63 5.22 -7.05 -10.38
CA ILE A 63 6.66 -6.77 -10.42
C ILE A 63 7.37 -7.89 -11.18
N THR A 64 7.08 -9.15 -10.88
CA THR A 64 7.71 -10.30 -11.53
C THR A 64 7.37 -10.39 -13.01
N SER A 65 6.14 -10.11 -13.43
CA SER A 65 5.76 -10.03 -14.84
C SER A 65 6.50 -8.92 -15.59
N ARG A 66 6.65 -7.73 -14.99
CA ARG A 66 7.46 -6.65 -15.57
C ARG A 66 8.93 -7.04 -15.69
N LEU A 67 9.48 -7.68 -14.67
CA LEU A 67 10.86 -8.18 -14.67
C LEU A 67 11.08 -9.31 -15.70
N ALA A 68 10.09 -10.16 -15.93
CA ALA A 68 10.17 -11.20 -16.95
C ALA A 68 10.31 -10.61 -18.37
N GLY A 69 9.73 -9.44 -18.63
CA GLY A 69 9.96 -8.68 -19.86
C GLY A 69 11.33 -8.02 -19.96
N TRP A 70 12.07 -7.90 -18.85
CA TRP A 70 13.39 -7.25 -18.78
C TRP A 70 14.57 -8.23 -18.91
N ASN A 71 14.29 -9.51 -19.16
CA ASN A 71 15.23 -10.62 -19.09
C ASN A 71 16.45 -10.59 -20.04
N HIS A 72 16.62 -9.58 -20.90
CA HIS A 72 17.74 -9.58 -21.85
C HIS A 72 18.98 -8.77 -21.42
N LEU A 73 18.92 -7.95 -20.36
CA LEU A 73 19.98 -6.96 -20.10
C LEU A 73 20.34 -6.77 -18.61
N THR A 74 20.69 -7.83 -17.88
CA THR A 74 21.39 -7.77 -16.56
C THR A 74 20.55 -7.38 -15.34
N LEU A 75 20.00 -8.34 -14.57
CA LEU A 75 19.48 -8.03 -13.22
C LEU A 75 19.22 -9.26 -12.30
N SER A 76 20.03 -10.33 -12.34
CA SER A 76 19.76 -11.51 -11.49
C SER A 76 19.89 -11.21 -9.99
N LEU A 77 20.86 -10.39 -9.57
CA LEU A 77 21.09 -10.08 -8.16
C LEU A 77 20.04 -9.12 -7.57
N ALA A 78 19.74 -8.01 -8.25
CA ALA A 78 18.80 -7.01 -7.72
C ALA A 78 17.34 -7.52 -7.70
N THR A 79 16.96 -8.40 -8.63
CA THR A 79 15.65 -9.06 -8.58
C THR A 79 15.55 -10.10 -7.47
N GLN A 80 16.64 -10.83 -7.18
CA GLN A 80 16.72 -11.76 -6.05
C GLN A 80 16.69 -11.02 -4.71
N LEU A 81 17.38 -9.89 -4.58
CA LEU A 81 17.35 -9.06 -3.37
C LEU A 81 15.97 -8.43 -3.14
N LEU A 82 15.30 -7.95 -4.19
CA LEU A 82 13.95 -7.41 -4.04
C LEU A 82 12.95 -8.49 -3.57
N LYS A 83 13.05 -9.69 -4.14
CA LYS A 83 12.27 -10.85 -3.71
C LYS A 83 12.56 -11.23 -2.25
N SER A 84 13.83 -11.29 -1.85
CA SER A 84 14.21 -11.67 -0.48
C SER A 84 13.80 -10.63 0.55
N VAL A 85 13.90 -9.33 0.24
CA VAL A 85 13.47 -8.24 1.13
C VAL A 85 11.95 -8.21 1.26
N LEU A 86 11.20 -8.38 0.16
CA LEU A 86 9.73 -8.48 0.22
C LEU A 86 9.27 -9.70 1.02
N LEU A 87 9.89 -10.86 0.80
CA LEU A 87 9.62 -12.06 1.58
C LEU A 87 9.94 -11.83 3.06
N PHE A 88 11.14 -11.35 3.40
CA PHE A 88 11.55 -11.13 4.79
C PHE A 88 10.67 -10.11 5.52
N THR A 89 10.30 -9.01 4.86
CA THR A 89 9.44 -7.97 5.47
C THR A 89 8.00 -8.44 5.64
N CYS A 90 7.47 -9.26 4.72
CA CYS A 90 6.11 -9.80 4.81
C CYS A 90 6.01 -11.00 5.75
N THR A 91 6.97 -11.93 5.75
CA THR A 91 6.93 -13.15 6.57
C THR A 91 7.58 -12.97 7.95
N GLY A 92 8.68 -12.22 8.05
CA GLY A 92 9.39 -12.01 9.32
C GLY A 92 8.58 -11.21 10.34
N ARG A 93 7.67 -10.33 9.90
CA ARG A 93 6.79 -9.57 10.78
C ARG A 93 5.56 -10.38 11.25
N GLN A 94 5.10 -11.34 10.46
CA GLN A 94 4.06 -12.29 10.89
C GLN A 94 4.61 -13.32 11.91
N TYR A 95 5.84 -13.81 11.74
CA TYR A 95 6.45 -14.77 12.67
C TYR A 95 6.59 -14.20 14.10
N LEU A 96 7.01 -12.94 14.22
CA LEU A 96 7.10 -12.22 15.51
C LEU A 96 5.72 -11.95 16.14
N SER A 97 4.64 -11.91 15.35
CA SER A 97 3.27 -11.77 15.86
C SER A 97 2.68 -13.10 16.35
N TYR A 98 3.02 -14.23 15.70
CA TYR A 98 2.64 -15.58 16.14
C TYR A 98 3.29 -15.96 17.47
N GLN A 99 4.58 -15.63 17.66
CA GLN A 99 5.31 -15.98 18.87
C GLN A 99 4.86 -15.18 20.12
N ARG A 100 4.15 -14.06 19.92
CA ARG A 100 3.57 -13.25 21.00
C ARG A 100 2.18 -13.74 21.44
N LEU A 101 1.50 -14.57 20.63
CA LEU A 101 0.21 -15.21 20.94
C LEU A 101 0.37 -16.61 21.55
N SER A 102 1.52 -17.28 21.36
CA SER A 102 1.82 -18.59 21.97
C SER A 102 2.44 -18.50 23.38
N SER A 103 2.64 -17.29 23.90
CA SER A 103 3.20 -17.03 25.24
C SER A 103 2.17 -16.36 26.17
N ARG A 104 0.88 -16.63 25.95
CA ARG A 104 -0.21 -16.41 26.90
C ARG A 104 -1.00 -17.70 27.07
#